data_AF-A0A7K6JKF4-F1
#
_entry.id   AF-A0A7K6JKF4-F1
#
_cell.length_a   1.000
_cell.length_b   1.000
_cell.length_c   1.000
_cell.angle_alpha   90.00
_cell.angle_beta   90.00
_cell.angle_gamma   90.00
#
_symmetry.space_group_name_H-M   'P 1'
#
loop_
_entity.id
_entity.type
_entity.pdbx_description
1 polymer ?
#
loop_
_entity_poly.entity_id
_entity_poly.type
_entity_poly.pdbx_seq_one_letter_code
_entity_poly.pdbx_strand_id
1 'polypeptide(L)'
;SMEECEALCTRMAIMVNGRFRCLGSVQHLKNRFGDGYTVVVRAGGPGPAAVQALLQQHFPGIVLRERHGGLLQYHLPARVASLATVFSLLAAHRGPCHIEDYSVSQTTLDQVFVHFAQEQSDGDIGEVTAPGQDAAPSPGRRLSTFLEDDSYQESAV
;
A
#
# COMPACT_ATOMS: atom_id res chain seq x y z
N SER A 1 1.26 -14.54 -10.33
CA SER A 1 2.04 -13.43 -9.70
C SER A 1 1.08 -12.48 -9.00
N MET A 2 1.51 -11.61 -8.06
CA MET A 2 0.63 -10.58 -7.48
C MET A 2 0.07 -9.63 -8.57
N GLU A 3 0.83 -9.39 -9.62
CA GLU A 3 0.42 -8.60 -10.79
C GLU A 3 -0.75 -9.26 -11.56
N GLU A 4 -0.74 -10.59 -11.65
CA GLU A 4 -1.80 -11.36 -12.31
C GLU A 4 -3.07 -11.38 -11.45
N CYS A 5 -2.92 -11.53 -10.12
CA CYS A 5 -4.04 -11.40 -9.19
C CYS A 5 -4.68 -10.01 -9.29
N GLU A 6 -3.87 -8.96 -9.40
CA GLU A 6 -4.36 -7.59 -9.59
C GLU A 6 -5.09 -7.42 -10.93
N ALA A 7 -4.66 -8.09 -11.99
CA ALA A 7 -5.29 -8.02 -13.30
C ALA A 7 -6.61 -8.82 -13.41
N LEU A 8 -6.75 -9.91 -12.65
CA LEU A 8 -7.84 -10.89 -12.84
C LEU A 8 -8.86 -10.93 -11.70
N CYS A 9 -8.49 -10.54 -10.47
CA CYS A 9 -9.37 -10.67 -9.31
C CYS A 9 -10.15 -9.37 -9.03
N THR A 10 -11.47 -9.48 -8.88
CA THR A 10 -12.33 -8.36 -8.47
C THR A 10 -12.28 -8.11 -6.96
N ARG A 11 -12.06 -9.16 -6.18
CA ARG A 11 -11.88 -9.14 -4.72
C ARG A 11 -10.75 -10.06 -4.33
N MET A 12 -10.04 -9.67 -3.28
CA MET A 12 -8.92 -10.39 -2.72
C MET A 12 -9.05 -10.50 -1.21
N ALA A 13 -8.59 -11.61 -0.66
CA ALA A 13 -8.48 -11.83 0.77
C ALA A 13 -7.02 -12.14 1.13
N ILE A 14 -6.52 -11.56 2.23
CA ILE A 14 -5.20 -11.89 2.77
C ILE A 14 -5.41 -12.67 4.07
N MET A 15 -4.67 -13.78 4.20
CA MET A 15 -4.69 -14.66 5.36
C MET A 15 -3.31 -14.65 6.03
N VAL A 16 -3.30 -14.59 7.36
CA VAL A 16 -2.08 -14.71 8.18
C VAL A 16 -2.37 -15.71 9.29
N ASN A 17 -1.51 -16.70 9.47
CA ASN A 17 -1.65 -17.77 10.47
C ASN A 17 -3.04 -18.46 10.43
N GLY A 18 -3.51 -18.82 9.23
CA GLY A 18 -4.79 -19.52 9.03
C GLY A 18 -6.05 -18.67 9.27
N ARG A 19 -5.91 -17.35 9.52
CA ARG A 19 -7.03 -16.45 9.77
C ARG A 19 -7.07 -15.33 8.73
N PHE A 20 -8.27 -15.02 8.24
CA PHE A 20 -8.46 -13.88 7.35
C PHE A 20 -8.09 -12.58 8.09
N ARG A 21 -7.22 -11.80 7.47
CA ARG A 21 -6.77 -10.50 7.98
C ARG A 21 -7.37 -9.33 7.21
N CYS A 22 -7.71 -9.51 5.94
CA CYS A 22 -8.49 -8.54 5.19
C CYS A 22 -9.19 -9.17 3.98
N LEU A 23 -10.25 -8.52 3.51
CA LEU A 23 -11.01 -8.85 2.32
C LEU A 23 -11.44 -7.54 1.64
N GLY A 24 -11.24 -7.41 0.34
CA GLY A 24 -11.62 -6.18 -0.39
C GLY A 24 -11.10 -6.15 -1.83
N SER A 25 -11.33 -5.05 -2.54
CA SER A 25 -10.69 -4.82 -3.84
C SER A 25 -9.19 -4.56 -3.67
N VAL A 26 -8.42 -4.73 -4.75
CA VAL A 26 -6.97 -4.43 -4.73
C VAL A 26 -6.70 -2.99 -4.26
N GLN A 27 -7.51 -2.04 -4.73
CA GLN A 27 -7.36 -0.64 -4.34
C GLN A 27 -7.68 -0.42 -2.85
N HIS A 28 -8.69 -1.12 -2.31
CA HIS A 28 -8.97 -1.07 -0.88
C HIS A 28 -7.77 -1.57 -0.07
N LEU A 29 -7.15 -2.68 -0.49
CA LEU A 29 -5.97 -3.25 0.16
C LEU A 29 -4.79 -2.26 0.12
N LYS A 30 -4.49 -1.67 -1.05
CA LYS A 30 -3.42 -0.67 -1.22
C LYS A 30 -3.67 0.61 -0.42
N ASN A 31 -4.92 1.07 -0.30
CA ASN A 31 -5.27 2.26 0.47
C ASN A 31 -5.19 2.00 1.98
N ARG A 32 -5.65 0.83 2.44
CA ARG A 32 -5.78 0.51 3.88
C ARG A 32 -4.49 -0.03 4.49
N PHE A 33 -3.75 -0.84 3.74
CA PHE A 33 -2.57 -1.56 4.22
C PHE A 33 -1.29 -1.19 3.47
N GLY A 34 -1.37 -0.31 2.47
CA GLY A 34 -0.19 0.25 1.84
C GLY A 34 0.49 1.31 2.70
N ASP A 35 1.78 1.50 2.49
CA ASP A 35 2.59 2.43 3.27
C ASP A 35 2.53 3.88 2.71
N GLY A 36 1.89 4.09 1.55
CA GLY A 36 1.66 5.41 0.98
C GLY A 36 2.07 5.52 -0.48
N TYR A 37 2.76 6.61 -0.79
CA TYR A 37 3.18 6.97 -2.14
C TYR A 37 4.69 7.09 -2.25
N THR A 38 5.22 6.64 -3.37
CA THR A 38 6.59 6.92 -3.80
C THR A 38 6.53 8.11 -4.74
N VAL A 39 7.23 9.18 -4.40
CA VAL A 39 7.30 10.41 -5.19
C VAL A 39 8.72 10.54 -5.72
N VAL A 40 8.90 10.40 -7.04
CA VAL A 40 10.18 10.58 -7.70
C VAL A 40 10.15 11.92 -8.42
N VAL A 41 11.15 12.76 -8.19
CA VAL A 41 11.28 14.07 -8.85
C VAL A 41 12.67 14.23 -9.40
N ARG A 42 12.77 14.62 -10.67
CA ARG A 42 14.01 15.01 -11.32
C ARG A 42 14.11 16.54 -11.35
N ALA A 43 14.97 17.08 -10.50
CA ALA A 43 15.28 18.49 -10.46
C ALA A 43 16.37 18.84 -11.49
N GLY A 44 16.11 19.86 -12.29
CA GLY A 44 17.07 20.51 -13.17
C GLY A 44 17.59 21.83 -12.60
N GLY A 45 18.34 22.57 -13.41
CA GLY A 45 18.82 23.92 -13.06
C GLY A 45 19.80 23.95 -11.89
N PRO A 46 19.64 24.88 -10.91
CA PRO A 46 20.62 25.12 -9.84
C PRO A 46 20.69 23.99 -8.78
N GLY A 47 19.88 22.94 -8.93
CA GLY A 47 19.91 21.74 -8.10
C GLY A 47 18.63 21.49 -7.30
N PRO A 48 18.58 20.40 -6.52
CA PRO A 48 17.36 19.87 -5.91
C PRO A 48 16.82 20.67 -4.72
N ALA A 49 17.53 21.71 -4.27
CA ALA A 49 17.22 22.41 -3.02
C ALA A 49 15.81 23.03 -3.01
N ALA A 50 15.38 23.61 -4.13
CA ALA A 50 14.05 24.23 -4.25
C ALA A 50 12.93 23.18 -4.13
N VAL A 51 13.08 22.04 -4.82
CA VAL A 51 12.13 20.92 -4.77
C VAL A 51 12.08 20.32 -3.36
N GLN A 52 13.23 20.13 -2.73
CA GLN A 52 13.31 19.57 -1.39
C GLN A 52 12.61 20.48 -0.37
N ALA A 53 12.82 21.79 -0.44
CA ALA A 53 12.14 22.76 0.43
C ALA A 53 10.61 22.75 0.20
N LEU A 54 10.18 22.74 -1.07
CA LEU A 54 8.76 22.68 -1.43
C LEU A 54 8.06 21.46 -0.82
N LEU A 55 8.65 20.27 -1.01
CA LEU A 55 8.09 19.00 -0.55
C LEU A 55 8.06 18.91 0.98
N GLN A 56 9.15 19.33 1.65
CA GLN A 56 9.20 19.33 3.11
C GLN A 56 8.21 20.32 3.74
N GLN A 57 7.95 21.45 3.08
CA GLN A 57 7.00 22.46 3.55
C GLN A 57 5.55 22.00 3.40
N HIS A 58 5.20 21.37 2.27
CA HIS A 58 3.80 21.00 1.98
C HIS A 58 3.39 19.63 2.53
N PHE A 59 4.35 18.71 2.70
CA PHE A 59 4.07 17.34 3.12
C PHE A 59 4.82 17.02 4.42
N PRO A 60 4.24 17.35 5.59
CA PRO A 60 4.85 17.01 6.86
C PRO A 60 4.97 15.47 6.99
N GLY A 61 6.17 14.99 7.29
CA GLY A 61 6.46 13.55 7.39
C GLY A 61 6.82 12.86 6.07
N ILE A 62 7.01 13.60 4.97
CA ILE A 62 7.65 13.05 3.77
C ILE A 62 9.11 12.71 4.06
N VAL A 63 9.55 11.51 3.66
CA VAL A 63 10.90 11.00 3.94
C VAL A 63 11.68 10.86 2.65
N LEU A 64 12.86 11.49 2.56
CA LEU A 64 13.79 11.26 1.46
C LEU A 64 14.39 9.86 1.61
N ARG A 65 14.17 8.99 0.62
CA ARG A 65 14.71 7.63 0.59
C ARG A 65 16.01 7.55 -0.20
N GLU A 66 16.07 8.26 -1.32
CA GLU A 66 17.19 8.16 -2.25
C GLU A 66 17.47 9.51 -2.91
N ARG A 67 18.76 9.81 -3.12
CA ARG A 67 19.21 10.99 -3.84
C ARG A 67 20.40 10.65 -4.72
N HIS A 68 20.22 10.80 -6.03
CA HIS A 68 21.26 10.59 -7.02
C HIS A 68 21.32 11.78 -7.98
N GLY A 69 22.27 12.70 -7.72
CA GLY A 69 22.38 13.95 -8.48
C GLY A 69 21.13 14.82 -8.32
N GLY A 70 20.42 15.05 -9.42
CA GLY A 70 19.14 15.76 -9.47
C GLY A 70 17.90 14.87 -9.28
N LEU A 71 18.07 13.53 -9.19
CA LEU A 71 16.97 12.60 -8.97
C LEU A 71 16.74 12.41 -7.47
N LEU A 72 15.51 12.69 -7.03
CA LEU A 72 15.07 12.56 -5.64
C LEU A 72 13.95 11.53 -5.57
N GLN A 73 14.05 10.59 -4.65
CA GLN A 73 12.98 9.66 -4.34
C GLN A 73 12.53 9.85 -2.90
N TYR A 74 11.24 10.15 -2.74
CA TYR A 74 10.59 10.33 -1.46
C TYR A 74 9.54 9.25 -1.21
N HIS A 75 9.33 8.98 0.07
CA HIS A 75 8.21 8.22 0.55
C HIS A 75 7.26 9.15 1.32
N LEU A 76 6.00 9.16 0.91
CA LEU A 76 4.94 10.00 1.45
C LEU A 76 3.83 9.12 2.04
N PRO A 77 3.59 9.14 3.35
CA PRO A 77 2.53 8.33 3.95
C PRO A 77 1.13 8.72 3.42
N ALA A 78 0.27 7.73 3.14
CA ALA A 78 -1.06 7.96 2.52
C ALA A 78 -1.96 8.93 3.33
N ARG A 79 -1.79 8.98 4.66
CA ARG A 79 -2.54 9.87 5.56
C ARG A 79 -2.21 11.36 5.41
N VAL A 80 -1.10 11.70 4.74
CA VAL A 80 -0.61 13.08 4.66
C VAL A 80 -1.26 13.86 3.52
N ALA A 81 -1.40 13.24 2.34
CA ALA A 81 -1.97 13.88 1.17
C ALA A 81 -2.50 12.85 0.19
N SER A 82 -3.50 13.23 -0.61
CA SER A 82 -3.98 12.41 -1.72
C SER A 82 -3.02 12.46 -2.91
N LEU A 83 -3.03 11.43 -3.76
CA LEU A 83 -2.30 11.42 -5.03
C LEU A 83 -2.61 12.66 -5.88
N ALA A 84 -3.87 13.08 -5.96
CA ALA A 84 -4.27 14.29 -6.68
C ALA A 84 -3.62 15.57 -6.13
N THR A 85 -3.49 15.68 -4.80
CA THR A 85 -2.82 16.80 -4.13
C THR A 85 -1.33 16.85 -4.49
N VAL A 86 -0.65 15.69 -4.49
CA VAL A 86 0.77 15.60 -4.84
C VAL A 86 1.00 16.01 -6.28
N PHE A 87 0.21 15.46 -7.21
CA PHE A 87 0.29 15.80 -8.62
C PHE A 87 0.02 17.29 -8.87
N SER A 88 -1.00 17.85 -8.22
CA SER A 88 -1.35 19.28 -8.36
C SER A 88 -0.23 20.19 -7.87
N LEU A 89 0.39 19.86 -6.74
CA LEU A 89 1.50 20.65 -6.19
C LEU A 89 2.72 20.64 -7.12
N LEU A 90 3.13 19.45 -7.58
CA LEU A 90 4.29 19.27 -8.46
C LEU A 90 4.07 19.96 -9.82
N ALA A 91 2.86 19.83 -10.38
CA ALA A 91 2.49 20.49 -11.63
C ALA A 91 2.54 22.02 -11.50
N ALA A 92 1.99 22.58 -10.42
CA ALA A 92 1.98 24.02 -10.18
C ALA A 92 3.39 24.62 -9.99
N HIS A 93 4.33 23.85 -9.45
CA HIS A 93 5.69 24.31 -9.15
C HIS A 93 6.75 23.83 -10.15
N ARG A 94 6.33 23.27 -11.30
CA ARG A 94 7.26 22.72 -12.30
C ARG A 94 8.28 23.75 -12.79
N GLY A 95 7.81 24.94 -13.17
CA GLY A 95 8.68 26.04 -13.61
C GLY A 95 9.53 26.62 -12.49
N PRO A 96 8.92 27.14 -11.39
CA PRO A 96 9.64 27.78 -10.29
C PRO A 96 10.74 26.91 -9.65
N CYS A 97 10.51 25.60 -9.53
CA CYS A 97 11.46 24.67 -8.94
C CYS A 97 12.35 23.94 -9.96
N HIS A 98 12.28 24.30 -11.25
CA HIS A 98 13.01 23.65 -12.33
C HIS A 98 12.82 22.12 -12.36
N ILE A 99 11.59 21.65 -12.21
CA ILE A 99 11.28 20.21 -12.26
C ILE A 99 11.26 19.76 -13.73
N GLU A 100 12.20 18.90 -14.09
CA GLU A 100 12.27 18.31 -15.44
C GLU A 100 11.16 17.27 -15.63
N ASP A 101 11.08 16.33 -14.69
CA ASP A 101 10.15 15.22 -14.69
C ASP A 101 9.77 14.82 -13.26
N TYR A 102 8.60 14.21 -13.09
CA TYR A 102 8.18 13.62 -11.82
C TYR A 102 7.26 12.41 -12.05
N SER A 103 7.29 11.47 -11.11
CA SER A 103 6.32 10.39 -11.02
C SER A 103 5.84 10.23 -9.58
N VAL A 104 4.58 9.81 -9.45
CA VAL A 104 3.97 9.47 -8.17
C VAL A 104 3.31 8.12 -8.33
N SER A 105 3.72 7.15 -7.53
CA SER A 105 3.16 5.80 -7.56
C SER A 105 2.68 5.40 -6.16
N GLN A 106 1.60 4.63 -6.10
CA GLN A 106 1.14 4.03 -4.85
C GLN A 106 1.90 2.74 -4.56
N THR A 107 1.95 2.36 -3.28
CA THR A 107 2.35 1.01 -2.85
C THR A 107 1.71 -0.08 -3.72
N THR A 108 2.52 -1.06 -4.14
CA THR A 108 2.05 -2.19 -4.96
C THR A 108 1.33 -3.23 -4.10
N LEU A 109 0.52 -4.10 -4.73
CA LEU A 109 -0.10 -5.21 -4.02
C LEU A 109 0.96 -6.16 -3.42
N ASP A 110 2.08 -6.31 -4.13
CA ASP A 110 3.22 -7.10 -3.69
C ASP A 110 3.83 -6.53 -2.39
N GLN A 111 3.99 -5.21 -2.27
CA GLN A 111 4.44 -4.57 -1.05
C GLN A 111 3.45 -4.74 0.12
N VAL A 112 2.14 -4.68 -0.16
CA VAL A 112 1.11 -4.99 0.85
C VAL A 112 1.24 -6.44 1.31
N PHE A 113 1.44 -7.37 0.38
CA PHE A 113 1.62 -8.78 0.72
C PHE A 113 2.89 -9.01 1.56
N VAL A 114 4.03 -8.40 1.20
CA VAL A 114 5.28 -8.49 1.98
C VAL A 114 5.07 -7.97 3.41
N HIS A 115 4.31 -6.90 3.59
CA HIS A 115 3.95 -6.40 4.93
C HIS A 115 3.22 -7.47 5.76
N PHE A 116 2.20 -8.14 5.19
CA PHE A 116 1.49 -9.21 5.89
C PHE A 116 2.32 -10.49 6.08
N ALA A 117 3.23 -10.80 5.15
CA ALA A 117 4.12 -11.95 5.28
C ALA A 117 5.06 -11.81 6.48
N GLN A 118 5.50 -10.58 6.81
CA GLN A 118 6.30 -10.31 8.02
C GLN A 118 5.52 -10.54 9.32
N GLU A 119 4.19 -10.46 9.29
CA GLU A 119 3.33 -10.77 10.44
C GLU A 119 3.12 -12.29 10.64
N GLN A 120 3.56 -13.13 9.69
CA GLN A 120 3.59 -14.56 9.90
C GLN A 120 4.63 -14.88 10.98
N SER A 121 4.15 -15.39 12.11
CA SER A 121 5.00 -15.82 13.22
C SER A 121 5.26 -17.31 13.08
N ASP A 122 6.50 -17.73 13.31
CA ASP A 122 7.00 -19.12 13.29
C ASP A 122 6.42 -20.02 14.42
N GLY A 123 5.35 -19.57 15.08
CA GLY A 123 4.85 -20.09 16.34
C GLY A 123 3.38 -20.48 16.28
N ASP A 124 3.17 -21.78 16.46
CA ASP A 124 1.91 -22.50 16.66
C ASP A 124 1.05 -22.76 15.42
N ILE A 125 1.57 -23.69 14.60
CA ILE A 125 0.73 -24.75 14.04
C ILE A 125 0.08 -25.46 15.24
N GLY A 126 -0.98 -24.88 15.81
CA GLY A 126 -1.85 -25.59 16.74
C GLY A 126 -2.38 -26.81 16.00
N GLU A 127 -1.81 -27.97 16.32
CA GLU A 127 -2.17 -29.32 15.87
C GLU A 127 -2.91 -29.41 14.53
N VAL A 128 -2.16 -29.63 13.44
CA VAL A 128 -2.70 -30.49 12.38
C VAL A 128 -2.80 -31.89 12.97
N THR A 129 -3.96 -32.22 13.53
CA THR A 129 -4.29 -33.61 13.86
C THR A 129 -4.16 -34.44 12.58
N ALA A 130 -3.29 -35.45 12.62
CA ALA A 130 -3.00 -36.35 11.51
C ALA A 130 -4.25 -37.20 11.14
N PRO A 131 -4.29 -37.79 9.93
CA PRO A 131 -5.52 -38.22 9.26
C PRO A 131 -6.06 -39.52 9.85
N GLY A 132 -7.31 -39.51 10.31
CA GLY A 132 -7.92 -40.71 10.84
C GLY A 132 -9.28 -40.49 11.49
N GLN A 133 -10.26 -40.01 10.72
CA GLN A 133 -11.67 -40.44 10.73
C GLN A 133 -12.48 -39.44 9.90
N ASP A 134 -13.17 -39.95 8.87
CA ASP A 134 -14.12 -39.22 8.04
C ASP A 134 -15.22 -38.59 8.91
N ALA A 135 -15.06 -37.32 9.25
CA ALA A 135 -16.15 -36.48 9.69
C ALA A 135 -16.07 -35.20 8.86
N ALA A 136 -16.95 -35.11 7.85
CA ALA A 136 -17.13 -33.93 7.04
C ALA A 136 -17.26 -32.69 7.95
N PRO A 137 -16.56 -31.58 7.67
CA PRO A 137 -16.82 -30.33 8.36
C PRO A 137 -18.30 -29.99 8.11
N SER A 138 -19.05 -29.81 9.18
CA SER A 138 -20.46 -29.47 9.09
C SER A 138 -20.63 -28.22 8.21
N PRO A 139 -21.54 -28.25 7.22
CA PRO A 139 -21.72 -27.12 6.32
C PRO A 139 -22.40 -26.01 7.11
N GLY A 140 -21.65 -25.00 7.56
CA GLY A 140 -22.30 -23.83 8.15
C GLY A 140 -21.58 -22.98 9.18
N ARG A 141 -20.26 -23.09 9.42
CA ARG A 141 -19.56 -21.94 10.05
C ARG A 141 -19.37 -20.86 9.00
N ARG A 142 -20.43 -20.04 8.91
CA ARG A 142 -20.69 -19.05 7.88
C ARG A 142 -19.50 -18.08 7.77
N LEU A 143 -19.08 -17.86 6.53
CA LEU A 143 -18.37 -16.64 6.10
C LEU A 143 -19.11 -15.36 6.54
N SER A 144 -20.38 -15.45 6.93
CA SER A 144 -21.18 -14.29 7.37
C SER A 144 -20.55 -13.57 8.54
N THR A 145 -19.99 -14.25 9.55
CA THR A 145 -19.47 -13.55 10.74
C THR A 145 -18.25 -12.67 10.42
N PHE A 146 -17.50 -12.99 9.35
CA PHE A 146 -16.40 -12.15 8.86
C PHE A 146 -16.90 -11.02 7.95
N LEU A 147 -18.01 -11.23 7.24
CA LEU A 147 -18.69 -10.22 6.42
C LEU A 147 -19.54 -9.24 7.24
N GLU A 148 -19.86 -9.59 8.49
CA GLU A 148 -20.71 -8.84 9.42
C GLU A 148 -19.91 -8.00 10.44
N ASP A 149 -18.57 -8.09 10.43
CA ASP A 149 -17.70 -7.32 11.34
C ASP A 149 -17.40 -5.93 10.75
N ASP A 150 -17.91 -4.88 11.42
CA ASP A 150 -17.77 -3.47 11.02
C ASP A 150 -16.31 -3.00 10.90
N SER A 151 -15.37 -3.67 11.56
CA SER A 151 -13.94 -3.35 11.41
C SER A 151 -13.38 -3.73 10.03
N TYR A 152 -14.12 -4.54 9.25
CA TYR A 152 -13.79 -5.01 7.91
C TYR A 152 -14.68 -4.43 6.81
N GLN A 153 -15.56 -3.47 7.12
CA GLN A 153 -16.44 -2.89 6.13
C GLN A 153 -15.71 -2.09 5.05
N GLU A 154 -16.20 -2.27 3.82
CA GLU A 154 -15.83 -1.55 2.62
C GLU A 154 -15.93 -0.03 2.86
N SER A 155 -14.93 0.72 2.40
CA SER A 155 -15.09 2.16 2.23
C SER A 155 -16.11 2.37 1.12
N ALA A 156 -17.32 2.82 1.49
CA ALA A 156 -18.28 3.30 0.53
C ALA A 156 -17.67 4.48 -0.23
N VAL A 157 -17.69 4.40 -1.57
CA VAL A 157 -17.34 5.50 -2.48
C VAL A 157 -18.53 6.46 -2.56
#